data_AF-A0A0C2WDP6-F1
#
_entry.id   AF-A0A0C2WDP6-F1
#
_cell.length_a   1.000
_cell.length_b   1.000
_cell.length_c   1.000
_cell.angle_alpha   90.00
_cell.angle_beta   90.00
_cell.angle_gamma   90.00
#
_symmetry.space_group_name_H-M   'P 1'
#
loop_
_entity.id
_entity.type
_entity.pdbx_description
1 polymer ?
#
loop_
_entity_poly.entity_id
_entity_poly.type
_entity_poly.pdbx_seq_one_letter_code
_entity_poly.pdbx_strand_id
1 'polypeptide(L)'
;MHFRKIHKSKSSHEVANFSTNTGTFNLRKHLYTDHLAQWVTSCDNLKIEITAKAALPFVRKFRQEPVDTPLESERPEYSKKGFIEAILEFIVGDDQAISVVESPRLRKIFLLLRKELKESDIPGRSTMRNRIEQTFKEHMKQLEEEMAVTMFLCLL
;
A
#
# COMPACT_ATOMS: atom_id res chain seq x y z
N MET A 1 7.51 -39.70 -11.35
CA MET A 1 7.49 -38.39 -10.67
C MET A 1 6.86 -37.37 -11.63
N HIS A 2 5.63 -36.93 -11.38
CA HIS A 2 4.96 -35.93 -12.21
C HIS A 2 5.38 -34.54 -11.73
N PHE A 3 5.77 -33.65 -12.64
CA PHE A 3 6.07 -32.24 -12.32
C PHE A 3 5.10 -31.35 -13.10
N ARG A 4 4.69 -30.21 -12.52
CA ARG A 4 3.83 -29.25 -13.23
C ARG A 4 4.64 -28.59 -14.34
N LYS A 5 4.05 -28.49 -15.53
CA LYS A 5 4.63 -27.71 -16.64
C LYS A 5 4.79 -26.25 -16.19
N ILE A 6 6.01 -25.74 -16.24
CA ILE A 6 6.36 -24.37 -15.90
C ILE A 6 5.70 -23.43 -16.93
N HIS A 7 5.04 -22.37 -16.46
CA HIS A 7 4.54 -21.31 -17.35
C HIS A 7 5.74 -20.49 -17.85
N LYS A 8 5.72 -20.08 -19.12
CA LYS A 8 6.79 -19.34 -19.81
C LYS A 8 7.38 -18.23 -18.91
N SER A 9 8.62 -18.41 -18.46
CA SER A 9 9.39 -17.38 -17.76
C SER A 9 10.43 -16.78 -18.71
N LYS A 10 10.89 -15.55 -18.45
CA LYS A 10 12.08 -15.00 -19.11
C LYS A 10 13.28 -15.89 -18.74
N SER A 11 14.15 -16.20 -19.71
CA SER A 11 15.25 -17.16 -19.56
C SER A 11 16.35 -16.73 -18.57
N SER A 12 16.26 -15.54 -18.00
CA SER A 12 17.24 -14.95 -17.08
C SER A 12 17.00 -15.26 -15.60
N HIS A 13 15.94 -15.98 -15.24
CA HIS A 13 15.61 -16.25 -13.84
C HIS A 13 15.66 -17.75 -13.54
N GLU A 14 16.47 -18.14 -12.56
CA GLU A 14 16.44 -19.49 -12.01
C GLU A 14 15.09 -19.73 -11.34
N VAL A 15 14.36 -20.75 -11.80
CA VAL A 15 13.04 -21.10 -11.27
C VAL A 15 13.16 -22.35 -10.41
N ALA A 16 12.79 -22.24 -9.13
CA ALA A 16 12.71 -23.39 -8.23
C ALA A 16 11.58 -24.35 -8.67
N ASN A 17 11.86 -25.65 -8.63
CA ASN A 17 10.88 -26.71 -8.93
C ASN A 17 9.98 -26.95 -7.71
N PHE A 18 8.68 -26.76 -7.87
CA PHE A 18 7.69 -27.02 -6.81
C PHE A 18 7.08 -28.43 -6.94
N SER A 19 6.79 -29.06 -5.79
CA SER A 19 6.07 -30.34 -5.71
C SER A 19 4.65 -30.23 -6.30
N THR A 20 4.11 -31.33 -6.82
CA THR A 20 2.72 -31.39 -7.32
C THR A 20 1.67 -31.07 -6.27
N ASN A 21 2.01 -31.21 -4.99
CA ASN A 21 1.14 -30.97 -3.84
C ASN A 21 1.19 -29.50 -3.36
N THR A 22 2.17 -28.71 -3.81
CA THR A 22 2.23 -27.27 -3.50
C THR A 22 1.27 -26.53 -4.43
N GLY A 23 0.01 -26.40 -4.02
CA GLY A 23 -1.02 -25.67 -4.76
C GLY A 23 -0.99 -24.18 -4.45
N THR A 24 -0.57 -23.33 -5.41
CA THR A 24 -0.75 -21.87 -5.28
C THR A 24 -2.19 -21.43 -5.58
N PHE A 25 -3.14 -22.37 -5.65
CA PHE A 25 -4.51 -22.10 -6.08
C PHE A 25 -5.23 -21.19 -5.09
N ASN A 26 -5.18 -21.51 -3.79
CA ASN A 26 -5.82 -20.71 -2.74
C ASN A 26 -5.22 -19.30 -2.69
N LEU A 27 -3.89 -19.19 -2.77
CA LEU A 27 -3.21 -17.90 -2.82
C LEU A 27 -3.65 -17.07 -4.03
N ARG A 28 -3.67 -17.67 -5.24
CA ARG A 28 -4.13 -16.96 -6.44
C ARG A 28 -5.59 -16.52 -6.31
N LYS A 29 -6.44 -17.38 -5.76
CA LYS A 29 -7.84 -17.06 -5.49
C LYS A 29 -7.96 -15.84 -4.60
N HIS A 30 -7.32 -15.89 -3.43
CA HIS A 30 -7.26 -14.79 -2.47
C HIS A 30 -6.78 -13.47 -3.12
N LEU A 31 -5.75 -13.53 -3.97
CA LEU A 31 -5.26 -12.33 -4.66
C LEU A 31 -6.31 -11.67 -5.58
N TYR A 32 -7.09 -12.44 -6.35
CA TYR A 32 -8.12 -11.86 -7.23
C TYR A 32 -9.49 -11.69 -6.58
N THR A 33 -9.73 -12.27 -5.40
CA THR A 33 -10.96 -12.05 -4.64
C THR A 33 -10.86 -10.92 -3.63
N ASP A 34 -9.72 -10.80 -2.94
CA ASP A 34 -9.59 -9.95 -1.76
C ASP A 34 -8.59 -8.80 -1.94
N HIS A 35 -7.60 -8.96 -2.84
CA HIS A 35 -6.52 -7.97 -3.04
C HIS A 35 -6.33 -7.57 -4.52
N LEU A 36 -7.42 -7.58 -5.30
CA LEU A 36 -7.37 -7.42 -6.76
C LEU A 36 -6.66 -6.13 -7.19
N ALA A 37 -6.97 -5.00 -6.56
CA ALA A 37 -6.40 -3.70 -6.91
C ALA A 37 -4.88 -3.66 -6.71
N GLN A 38 -4.41 -3.99 -5.51
CA GLN A 38 -2.98 -4.00 -5.18
C GLN A 38 -2.21 -4.99 -6.07
N TRP A 39 -2.78 -6.17 -6.30
CA TRP A 39 -2.16 -7.21 -7.11
C TRP A 39 -2.02 -6.80 -8.58
N VAL A 40 -3.10 -6.29 -9.21
CA VAL A 40 -3.07 -5.86 -10.62
C VAL A 40 -2.13 -4.67 -10.80
N THR A 41 -2.23 -3.64 -9.96
CA THR A 41 -1.36 -2.46 -10.02
C THR A 41 0.12 -2.84 -9.88
N SER A 42 0.46 -3.75 -8.96
CA SER A 42 1.84 -4.21 -8.79
C SER A 42 2.35 -4.97 -10.01
N CYS A 43 1.52 -5.85 -10.59
CA CYS A 43 1.86 -6.56 -11.83
C CYS A 43 2.07 -5.60 -13.01
N ASP A 44 1.23 -4.58 -13.15
CA ASP A 44 1.30 -3.58 -14.21
C ASP A 44 2.59 -2.74 -14.07
N ASN A 45 2.92 -2.28 -12.87
CA ASN A 45 4.15 -1.54 -12.57
C ASN A 45 5.41 -2.37 -12.89
N LEU A 46 5.38 -3.67 -12.58
CA LEU A 46 6.49 -4.58 -12.85
C LEU A 46 6.49 -5.15 -14.28
N LYS A 47 5.51 -4.76 -15.11
CA LYS A 47 5.33 -5.27 -16.48
C LYS A 47 5.21 -6.81 -16.52
N ILE A 48 4.55 -7.39 -15.53
CA ILE A 48 4.27 -8.83 -15.43
C ILE A 48 2.85 -9.09 -15.94
N GLU A 49 2.73 -9.88 -17.00
CA GLU A 49 1.44 -10.24 -17.56
C GLU A 49 0.71 -11.27 -16.68
N ILE A 50 -0.50 -10.94 -16.24
CA ILE A 50 -1.39 -11.86 -15.52
C ILE A 50 -2.07 -12.80 -16.52
N THR A 51 -1.62 -14.05 -16.59
CA THR A 51 -2.13 -15.06 -17.54
C THR A 51 -3.05 -16.11 -16.91
N ALA A 52 -3.32 -16.02 -15.60
CA ALA A 52 -4.14 -17.00 -14.89
C ALA A 52 -5.61 -16.93 -15.34
N LYS A 53 -6.09 -17.99 -16.03
CA LYS A 53 -7.44 -18.05 -16.62
C LYS A 53 -8.56 -17.67 -15.64
N ALA A 54 -8.47 -18.13 -14.39
CA ALA A 54 -9.48 -17.84 -13.37
C ALA A 54 -9.53 -16.36 -12.96
N ALA A 55 -8.41 -15.65 -13.06
CA ALA A 55 -8.29 -14.24 -12.66
C ALA A 55 -8.64 -13.26 -13.79
N LEU A 56 -8.51 -13.68 -15.06
CA LEU A 56 -8.70 -12.80 -16.22
C LEU A 56 -10.03 -12.02 -16.23
N PRO A 57 -11.20 -12.61 -15.86
CA PRO A 57 -12.45 -11.85 -15.82
C PRO A 57 -12.40 -10.68 -14.83
N PHE A 58 -11.83 -10.91 -13.63
CA PHE A 58 -11.69 -9.91 -12.58
C PHE A 58 -10.74 -8.79 -12.99
N VAL A 59 -9.57 -9.15 -13.53
CA VAL A 59 -8.55 -8.18 -13.98
C VAL A 59 -9.07 -7.31 -15.12
N ARG A 60 -9.80 -7.89 -16.09
CA ARG A 60 -10.39 -7.13 -17.19
C ARG A 60 -11.42 -6.13 -16.69
N LYS A 61 -12.30 -6.56 -15.78
CA LYS A 61 -13.29 -5.68 -15.17
C LYS A 61 -12.62 -4.52 -14.43
N PHE A 62 -11.65 -4.84 -13.57
CA PHE A 62 -10.89 -3.85 -12.81
C PHE A 62 -10.18 -2.82 -13.69
N ARG A 63 -9.55 -3.23 -14.79
CA ARG A 63 -8.88 -2.31 -15.74
C ARG A 63 -9.83 -1.47 -16.60
N GLN A 64 -11.10 -1.85 -16.68
CA GLN A 64 -12.14 -1.09 -17.38
C GLN A 64 -12.84 -0.08 -16.48
N GLU A 65 -12.79 -0.29 -15.16
CA GLU A 65 -13.30 0.66 -14.18
C GLU A 65 -12.39 1.91 -14.20
N PRO A 66 -12.97 3.13 -14.21
CA PRO A 66 -12.17 4.34 -14.04
C PRO A 66 -11.43 4.22 -12.71
N VAL A 67 -10.11 4.33 -12.77
CA VAL A 67 -9.31 4.42 -11.56
C VAL A 67 -9.69 5.73 -10.91
N ASP A 68 -10.36 5.67 -9.75
CA ASP A 68 -10.48 6.84 -8.88
C ASP A 68 -9.06 7.32 -8.59
N THR A 69 -8.63 8.36 -9.29
CA THR A 69 -7.38 9.02 -8.95
C THR A 69 -7.57 9.60 -7.54
N PRO A 70 -6.70 9.26 -6.56
CA PRO A 70 -6.87 9.68 -5.16
C PRO A 70 -7.09 11.19 -4.98
N LEU A 71 -6.61 11.99 -5.94
CA LEU A 71 -6.77 13.44 -6.02
C LEU A 71 -8.23 13.92 -6.10
N GLU A 72 -9.15 13.11 -6.62
CA GLU A 72 -10.58 13.46 -6.75
C GLU A 72 -11.47 12.81 -5.67
N SER A 73 -10.86 12.13 -4.69
CA SER A 73 -11.60 11.59 -3.55
C SER A 73 -12.21 12.72 -2.70
N GLU A 74 -13.26 12.37 -1.95
CA GLU A 74 -14.00 13.30 -1.09
C GLU A 74 -13.03 13.98 -0.11
N ARG A 75 -12.84 15.30 -0.24
CA ARG A 75 -11.93 16.06 0.61
C ARG A 75 -12.48 16.03 2.04
N PRO A 76 -11.79 15.41 3.02
CA PRO A 76 -12.29 15.34 4.38
C PRO A 76 -12.39 16.74 4.98
N GLU A 77 -13.34 16.90 5.90
CA GLU A 77 -13.42 18.14 6.68
C GLU A 77 -12.12 18.34 7.47
N TYR A 78 -11.67 19.60 7.54
CA TYR A 78 -10.45 19.93 8.25
C TYR A 78 -10.57 19.59 9.74
N SER A 79 -9.61 18.81 10.23
CA SER A 79 -9.34 18.65 11.66
C SER A 79 -7.84 18.74 11.91
N LYS A 80 -7.43 19.17 13.11
CA LYS A 80 -6.00 19.24 13.46
C LYS A 80 -5.32 17.88 13.39
N LYS A 81 -6.01 16.82 13.83
CA LYS A 81 -5.54 15.44 13.71
C LYS A 81 -5.39 15.06 12.24
N GLY A 82 -6.43 15.25 11.42
CA GLY A 82 -6.40 14.93 10.00
C GLY A 82 -5.29 15.68 9.24
N PHE A 83 -5.02 16.93 9.61
CA PHE A 83 -3.91 17.70 9.04
C PHE A 83 -2.54 17.09 9.38
N ILE A 84 -2.34 16.65 10.63
CA ILE A 84 -1.09 15.99 11.04
C ILE A 84 -0.93 14.65 10.31
N GLU A 85 -2.00 13.85 10.19
CA GLU A 85 -1.95 12.58 9.45
C GLU A 85 -1.64 12.80 7.97
N ALA A 86 -2.23 13.82 7.33
CA ALA A 86 -1.94 14.15 5.93
C ALA A 86 -0.48 14.56 5.72
N ILE A 87 0.13 15.30 6.67
CA ILE A 87 1.56 15.62 6.62
C ILE A 87 2.42 14.36 6.84
N LEU A 88 2.01 13.47 7.75
CA LEU A 88 2.72 12.20 7.97
C LEU A 88 2.71 11.35 6.70
N GLU A 89 1.55 11.22 6.06
CA GLU A 89 1.39 10.48 4.81
C GLU A 89 2.23 11.10 3.69
N PHE A 90 2.23 12.43 3.56
CA PHE A 90 3.11 13.12 2.61
C PHE A 90 4.59 12.83 2.87
N ILE A 91 5.04 12.82 4.13
CA ILE A 91 6.45 12.55 4.46
C ILE A 91 6.83 11.10 4.18
N VAL A 92 6.03 10.15 4.68
CA VAL A 92 6.35 8.72 4.62
C VAL A 92 6.06 8.15 3.24
N GLY A 93 4.93 8.53 2.63
CA GLY A 93 4.48 8.05 1.33
C GLY A 93 5.39 8.51 0.19
N ASP A 94 5.88 9.75 0.25
CA ASP A 94 6.73 10.33 -0.80
C ASP A 94 8.22 10.36 -0.42
N ASP A 95 8.63 9.65 0.64
CA ASP A 95 10.00 9.62 1.18
C ASP A 95 10.65 11.00 1.33
N GLN A 96 9.89 11.95 1.87
CA GLN A 96 10.38 13.31 2.05
C GLN A 96 11.23 13.43 3.31
N ALA A 97 12.18 14.35 3.30
CA ALA A 97 12.91 14.71 4.51
C ALA A 97 11.94 15.26 5.57
N ILE A 98 11.99 14.77 6.81
CA ILE A 98 11.11 15.23 7.91
C ILE A 98 11.25 16.75 8.14
N SER A 99 12.42 17.33 7.87
CA SER A 99 12.66 18.78 7.95
C SER A 99 11.84 19.62 6.97
N VAL A 100 11.20 19.01 5.96
CA VAL A 100 10.36 19.72 4.98
C VAL A 100 9.23 20.49 5.65
N VAL A 101 8.71 20.01 6.77
CA VAL A 101 7.63 20.66 7.53
C VAL A 101 8.05 21.98 8.18
N GLU A 102 9.35 22.25 8.24
CA GLU A 102 9.91 23.51 8.74
C GLU A 102 10.25 24.48 7.61
N SER A 103 10.05 24.09 6.35
CA SER A 103 10.23 24.96 5.19
C SER A 103 9.27 26.16 5.27
N PRO A 104 9.76 27.40 5.34
CA PRO A 104 8.90 28.58 5.40
C PRO A 104 7.97 28.69 4.18
N ARG A 105 8.42 28.21 3.02
CA ARG A 105 7.63 28.20 1.79
C ARG A 105 6.45 27.25 1.88
N LEU A 106 6.67 26.05 2.40
CA LEU A 106 5.60 25.06 2.59
C LEU A 106 4.60 25.53 3.66
N ARG A 107 5.10 26.05 4.79
CA ARG A 107 4.24 26.60 5.85
C ARG A 107 3.36 27.74 5.35
N LYS A 108 3.93 28.63 4.51
CA LYS A 108 3.15 29.69 3.85
C LYS A 108 2.03 29.14 2.97
N ILE A 109 2.24 28.01 2.28
CA ILE A 109 1.19 27.35 1.51
C ILE A 109 0.08 26.85 2.44
N PHE A 110 0.41 26.20 3.56
CA PHE A 110 -0.59 25.75 4.52
C PHE A 110 -1.44 26.89 5.10
N LEU A 111 -0.80 27.99 5.51
CA LEU A 111 -1.48 29.18 6.03
C LEU A 111 -2.35 29.87 4.95
N LEU A 112 -1.93 29.85 3.68
CA LEU A 112 -2.71 30.38 2.57
C LEU A 112 -3.99 29.57 2.34
N LEU A 113 -3.92 28.24 2.45
CA LEU A 113 -5.04 27.34 2.20
C LEU A 113 -6.08 27.33 3.32
N ARG A 114 -5.72 27.74 4.55
CA ARG A 114 -6.62 27.75 5.71
C ARG A 114 -6.39 28.98 6.58
N LYS A 115 -7.28 29.97 6.46
CA LYS A 115 -7.21 31.25 7.18
C LYS A 115 -7.12 31.13 8.71
N GLU A 116 -7.80 30.14 9.28
CA GLU A 116 -7.84 29.93 10.74
C GLU A 116 -6.62 29.16 11.28
N LEU A 117 -5.80 28.59 10.40
CA LEU A 117 -4.60 27.86 10.79
C LEU A 117 -3.54 28.84 11.28
N LYS A 118 -2.94 28.57 12.43
CA LYS A 118 -1.81 29.35 12.95
C LYS A 118 -0.51 28.59 12.76
N GLU A 119 0.60 29.33 12.75
CA GLU A 119 1.94 28.75 12.67
C GLU A 119 2.20 27.73 13.80
N SER A 120 1.66 27.98 15.00
CA SER A 120 1.73 27.08 16.15
C SER A 120 0.94 25.79 15.99
N ASP A 121 0.01 25.72 15.04
CA ASP A 121 -0.75 24.51 14.73
C ASP A 121 -0.02 23.58 13.76
N ILE A 122 0.99 24.10 13.03
CA ILE A 122 1.79 23.32 12.10
C ILE A 122 2.84 22.52 12.89
N PRO A 123 2.83 21.18 12.81
CA PRO A 123 3.76 20.37 13.59
C PRO A 123 5.22 20.67 13.20
N GLY A 124 6.08 20.73 14.22
CA GLY A 124 7.52 20.79 14.02
C GLY A 124 8.11 19.43 13.69
N ARG A 125 9.39 19.39 13.31
CA ARG A 125 10.08 18.15 12.97
C ARG A 125 10.05 17.11 14.10
N SER A 126 10.25 17.54 15.35
CA SER A 126 10.19 16.64 16.52
C SER A 126 8.81 16.03 16.72
N THR A 127 7.75 16.82 16.52
CA THR A 127 6.36 16.33 16.59
C THR A 127 6.11 15.29 15.51
N MET A 128 6.53 15.56 14.26
CA MET A 128 6.39 14.61 13.16
C MET A 128 7.19 13.34 13.40
N ARG A 129 8.42 13.44 13.87
CA ARG A 129 9.25 12.28 14.22
C ARG A 129 8.55 11.39 15.26
N ASN A 130 8.06 11.98 16.34
CA ASN A 130 7.37 11.23 17.40
C ASN A 130 6.12 10.54 16.85
N ARG A 131 5.35 11.22 16.00
CA ARG A 131 4.17 10.64 15.37
C ARG A 131 4.54 9.49 14.43
N ILE A 132 5.58 9.64 13.60
CA ILE A 132 6.09 8.57 12.72
C ILE A 132 6.53 7.35 13.54
N GLU A 133 7.32 7.55 14.60
CA GLU A 133 7.75 6.47 15.49
C GLU A 133 6.56 5.76 16.15
N GLN A 134 5.54 6.51 16.56
CA GLN A 134 4.30 5.96 17.11
C GLN A 134 3.53 5.15 16.06
N THR A 135 3.29 5.71 14.88
CA THR A 135 2.59 5.03 13.78
C THR A 135 3.31 3.74 13.36
N PHE A 136 4.64 3.77 13.31
CA PHE A 136 5.43 2.57 13.04
C PHE A 136 5.22 1.47 14.10
N LYS A 137 5.24 1.82 15.39
CA LYS A 137 4.97 0.87 16.47
C LYS A 137 3.56 0.30 16.41
N GLU A 138 2.57 1.15 16.11
CA GLU A 138 1.17 0.75 15.92
C GLU A 138 1.04 -0.28 14.78
N HIS A 139 1.62 0.00 13.61
CA HIS A 139 1.61 -0.91 12.47
C HIS A 139 2.37 -2.22 12.73
N MET A 140 3.54 -2.16 13.38
CA MET A 140 4.30 -3.36 13.72
C MET A 140 3.53 -4.28 14.66
N LYS A 141 2.83 -3.70 15.65
CA LYS A 141 1.98 -4.46 16.57
C LYS A 141 0.81 -5.10 15.83
N GLN A 142 0.13 -4.35 14.96
CA GLN A 142 -0.97 -4.90 14.16
C GLN A 142 -0.48 -6.07 13.28
N LEU A 143 0.67 -5.92 12.63
CA LEU A 143 1.26 -6.98 11.80
C LEU A 143 1.59 -8.23 12.62
N GLU A 144 2.10 -8.08 13.83
CA GLU A 144 2.34 -9.20 14.76
C GLU A 144 1.05 -9.96 15.09
N GLU A 145 -0.03 -9.23 15.38
CA GLU A 145 -1.36 -9.80 15.66
C GLU A 145 -1.92 -10.55 14.43
N GLU A 146 -1.81 -9.97 13.23
CA GLU A 146 -2.24 -10.59 11.96
C GLU A 146 -1.44 -11.87 11.65
N MET A 147 -0.13 -11.86 11.87
CA MET A 147 0.73 -13.03 11.68
C MET A 147 0.39 -14.15 12.66
N ALA A 148 0.07 -13.83 13.92
CA ALA A 148 -0.32 -14.81 14.92
C ALA A 148 -1.65 -15.51 14.55
N VAL A 149 -2.66 -14.74 14.11
CA VAL A 149 -3.96 -15.31 13.67
C VAL A 149 -3.79 -16.22 12.45
N THR A 150 -2.92 -15.83 11.51
CA THR A 150 -2.66 -16.61 10.29
C THR A 150 -2.02 -17.97 10.60
N MET A 151 -1.17 -18.05 11.62
CA MET A 151 -0.62 -19.33 12.12
C MET A 151 -1.71 -20.26 12.66
N PHE A 152 -2.67 -19.73 13.43
CA PHE A 152 -3.75 -20.54 14.00
C PHE A 152 -4.70 -21.10 12.94
N LEU A 153 -5.00 -20.33 11.88
CA LEU A 153 -5.85 -20.78 10.78
C LEU A 153 -5.16 -21.78 9.84
N CYS A 154 -3.82 -21.81 9.81
CA CYS A 154 -3.06 -22.77 8.99
C CYS A 154 -2.75 -24.09 9.71
N LEU A 155 -3.02 -24.18 11.01
CA LEU A 155 -2.80 -25.38 11.85
C LEU A 155 -4.09 -26.18 12.13
N LEU A 156 -5.24 -25.71 11.61
CA LEU A 156 -6.53 -26.41 11.59
C LEU A 156 -6.80 -26.94 10.17
#